data_AF-A0A7V5RQ70-F1
#
_entry.id   AF-A0A7V5RQ70-F1
#
_cell.length_a   1.000
_cell.length_b   1.000
_cell.length_c   1.000
_cell.angle_alpha   90.00
_cell.angle_beta   90.00
_cell.angle_gamma   90.00
#
_symmetry.space_group_name_H-M   'P 1'
#
loop_
_entity.id
_entity.type
_entity.pdbx_description
1 polymer ?
#
loop_
_entity_poly.entity_id
_entity_poly.type
_entity_poly.pdbx_seq_one_letter_code
_entity_poly.pdbx_strand_id
1 'polypeptide(L)'
;MFCRVLILIILFSGAGLVRAQDSHKYIGAKKCKTCHKKAKIGEQFKVWQEGPHAGAFKTLSSEKALKVASERGIADPSKAGECLKCHSTYAKHKDQLDKKTKLTLEEGVSCESCHGPGSDYKKKKIMKDQKLAISKGLIIPDEKTCRKCHNENSPTMKEFDFEKAKDKIKHPRPNKK
;
A
#
# COMPACT_ATOMS: atom_id res chain seq x y z
N MET A 1 -61.98 15.27 36.33
CA MET A 1 -60.50 15.09 36.31
C MET A 1 -60.17 14.00 35.29
N PHE A 2 -59.05 14.18 34.57
CA PHE A 2 -58.39 13.28 33.61
C PHE A 2 -58.85 13.30 32.14
N CYS A 3 -58.32 14.28 31.41
CA CYS A 3 -58.15 14.25 29.95
C CYS A 3 -56.91 13.39 29.63
N ARG A 4 -57.09 12.27 28.91
CA ARG A 4 -56.00 11.38 28.49
C ARG A 4 -55.54 11.77 27.09
N VAL A 5 -54.40 12.44 27.00
CA VAL A 5 -53.69 12.71 25.74
C VAL A 5 -52.88 11.45 25.37
N LEU A 6 -53.26 10.78 24.29
CA LEU A 6 -52.46 9.71 23.69
C LEU A 6 -51.36 10.33 22.83
N ILE A 7 -50.12 10.29 23.33
CA ILE A 7 -48.93 10.67 22.57
C ILE A 7 -48.47 9.46 21.76
N LEU A 8 -48.71 9.49 20.44
CA LEU A 8 -48.16 8.54 19.48
C LEU A 8 -46.68 8.86 19.26
N ILE A 9 -45.82 8.04 19.87
CA ILE A 9 -44.36 8.08 19.66
C ILE A 9 -44.08 7.41 18.31
N ILE A 10 -43.84 8.22 17.28
CA ILE A 10 -43.34 7.75 15.97
C ILE A 10 -41.85 7.45 16.14
N LEU A 11 -41.52 6.17 16.31
CA LEU A 11 -40.14 5.65 16.25
C LEU A 11 -39.65 5.75 14.80
N PHE A 12 -38.99 6.86 14.49
CA PHE A 12 -38.29 7.05 13.22
C PHE A 12 -37.01 6.20 13.25
N SER A 13 -37.14 4.93 12.85
CA SER A 13 -35.99 4.04 12.59
C SER A 13 -35.17 4.60 11.44
N GLY A 14 -34.21 5.48 11.77
CA GLY A 14 -33.19 5.97 10.86
C GLY A 14 -32.27 4.82 10.46
N ALA A 15 -32.68 4.04 9.45
CA ALA A 15 -31.79 3.16 8.72
C ALA A 15 -30.77 4.05 7.99
N GLY A 16 -29.66 4.35 8.67
CA GLY A 16 -28.51 5.00 8.07
C GLY A 16 -28.05 4.14 6.90
N LEU A 17 -28.26 4.64 5.68
CA LEU A 17 -27.60 4.14 4.48
C LEU A 17 -26.10 4.34 4.67
N VAL A 18 -25.42 3.34 5.22
CA VAL A 18 -23.97 3.21 5.13
C VAL A 18 -23.68 3.00 3.65
N ARG A 19 -23.42 4.09 2.93
CA ARG A 19 -22.82 3.96 1.60
C ARG A 19 -21.45 3.35 1.84
N ALA A 20 -21.26 2.11 1.39
CA ALA A 20 -19.93 1.57 1.19
C ALA A 20 -19.20 2.59 0.31
N GLN A 21 -18.32 3.39 0.90
CA GLN A 21 -17.43 4.25 0.15
C GLN A 21 -16.55 3.29 -0.63
N ASP A 22 -16.75 3.21 -1.96
CA ASP A 22 -15.93 2.39 -2.84
C ASP A 22 -14.47 2.74 -2.60
N SER A 23 -13.79 1.91 -1.81
CA SER A 23 -12.38 2.08 -1.52
C SER A 23 -11.60 1.92 -2.83
N HIS A 24 -10.68 2.84 -3.12
CA HIS A 24 -9.80 2.76 -4.29
C HIS A 24 -9.15 1.37 -4.39
N LYS A 25 -9.02 0.84 -5.61
CA LYS A 25 -8.63 -0.56 -5.83
C LYS A 25 -7.16 -0.69 -6.25
N TYR A 26 -6.52 -1.73 -5.74
CA TYR A 26 -5.16 -2.09 -6.11
C TYR A 26 -5.11 -2.72 -7.51
N ILE A 27 -4.08 -2.40 -8.29
CA ILE A 27 -3.94 -2.83 -9.69
C ILE A 27 -2.63 -3.55 -10.01
N GLY A 28 -1.65 -3.50 -9.11
CA GLY A 28 -0.32 -4.10 -9.26
C GLY A 28 0.63 -3.32 -10.18
N ALA A 29 1.94 -3.50 -9.95
CA ALA A 29 3.02 -2.76 -10.59
C ALA A 29 3.07 -2.95 -12.11
N LYS A 30 2.60 -4.11 -12.62
CA LYS A 30 2.51 -4.38 -14.07
C LYS A 30 1.68 -3.33 -14.81
N LYS A 31 0.63 -2.77 -14.20
CA LYS A 31 -0.18 -1.70 -14.81
C LYS A 31 0.55 -0.36 -14.80
N CYS A 32 1.38 -0.10 -13.79
CA CYS A 32 2.23 1.08 -13.69
C CYS A 32 3.32 1.07 -14.78
N LYS A 33 3.93 -0.11 -15.02
CA LYS A 33 5.00 -0.32 -16.02
C LYS A 33 4.68 0.24 -17.40
N THR A 34 3.42 0.14 -17.84
CA THR A 34 2.99 0.58 -19.19
C THR A 34 3.40 2.04 -19.47
N CYS A 35 3.31 2.91 -18.47
CA CYS A 35 3.75 4.30 -18.57
C CYS A 35 5.13 4.52 -17.95
N HIS A 36 5.39 3.96 -16.76
CA HIS A 36 6.55 4.22 -15.88
C HIS A 36 7.86 3.51 -16.24
N LYS A 37 7.96 2.92 -17.44
CA LYS A 37 9.19 2.28 -17.95
C LYS A 37 10.11 3.19 -18.78
N LYS A 38 9.74 4.45 -19.00
CA LYS A 38 10.43 5.32 -19.98
C LYS A 38 11.51 6.18 -19.32
N ALA A 39 12.68 6.29 -19.95
CA ALA A 39 13.78 7.14 -19.50
C ALA A 39 13.36 8.60 -19.24
N LYS A 40 12.56 9.18 -20.14
CA LYS A 40 12.10 10.59 -20.02
C LYS A 40 11.25 10.92 -18.79
N ILE A 41 10.82 9.91 -18.04
CA ILE A 41 10.11 10.08 -16.77
C ILE A 41 10.88 9.47 -15.59
N GLY A 42 12.10 8.97 -15.78
CA GLY A 42 12.95 8.48 -14.69
C GLY A 42 12.95 6.97 -14.48
N GLU A 43 12.48 6.19 -15.46
CA GLU A 43 12.50 4.71 -15.42
C GLU A 43 11.97 4.12 -14.09
N GLN A 44 10.93 4.72 -13.49
CA GLN A 44 10.52 4.40 -12.12
C GLN A 44 10.27 2.91 -11.89
N PHE A 45 9.71 2.23 -12.90
CA PHE A 45 9.46 0.79 -12.80
C PHE A 45 10.77 0.00 -12.68
N LYS A 46 11.82 0.36 -13.43
CA LYS A 46 13.13 -0.31 -13.39
C LYS A 46 13.80 -0.08 -12.04
N VAL A 47 13.82 1.16 -11.55
CA VAL A 47 14.37 1.51 -10.23
C VAL A 47 13.70 0.71 -9.12
N TRP A 48 12.37 0.59 -9.15
CA TRP A 48 11.65 -0.26 -8.19
C TRP A 48 12.00 -1.74 -8.35
N GLN A 49 11.99 -2.26 -9.58
CA GLN A 49 12.19 -3.67 -9.88
C GLN A 49 13.58 -4.17 -9.46
N GLU A 50 14.60 -3.34 -9.63
CA GLU A 50 15.99 -3.63 -9.24
C GLU A 50 16.24 -3.36 -7.74
N GLY A 51 15.30 -2.68 -7.07
CA GLY A 51 15.41 -2.31 -5.67
C GLY A 51 14.97 -3.42 -4.69
N PRO A 52 15.31 -3.28 -3.40
CA PRO A 52 15.03 -4.29 -2.37
C PRO A 52 13.53 -4.50 -2.14
N HIS A 53 12.70 -3.50 -2.40
CA HIS A 53 11.24 -3.58 -2.19
C HIS A 53 10.55 -4.59 -3.12
N ALA A 54 10.94 -4.68 -4.39
CA ALA A 54 10.42 -5.71 -5.29
C ALA A 54 10.82 -7.12 -4.84
N GLY A 55 11.98 -7.25 -4.18
CA GLY A 55 12.48 -8.52 -3.62
C GLY A 55 12.04 -8.80 -2.19
N ALA A 56 11.23 -7.94 -1.55
CA ALA A 56 10.97 -8.01 -0.12
C ALA A 56 10.38 -9.36 0.33
N PHE A 57 9.42 -9.92 -0.41
CA PHE A 57 8.84 -11.23 -0.04
C PHE A 57 9.89 -12.34 -0.06
N LYS A 58 10.78 -12.34 -1.06
CA LYS A 58 11.86 -13.33 -1.21
C LYS A 58 12.82 -13.33 -0.02
N THR A 59 13.01 -12.20 0.66
CA THR A 59 13.93 -12.15 1.82
C THR A 59 13.46 -13.00 2.99
N LEU A 60 12.16 -13.32 3.08
CA LEU A 60 11.60 -14.17 4.13
C LEU A 60 12.13 -15.61 4.06
N SER A 61 12.62 -16.05 2.91
CA SER A 61 13.26 -17.36 2.73
C SER A 61 14.76 -17.36 2.99
N SER A 62 15.36 -16.21 3.36
CA SER A 62 16.80 -16.16 3.68
C SER A 62 17.10 -16.83 5.02
N GLU A 63 18.30 -17.41 5.16
CA GLU A 63 18.75 -18.02 6.42
C GLU A 63 18.62 -17.08 7.61
N LYS A 64 18.96 -15.80 7.43
CA LYS A 64 18.79 -14.77 8.48
C LYS A 64 17.33 -14.59 8.87
N ALA A 65 16.41 -14.53 7.91
CA ALA A 65 14.99 -14.39 8.20
C ALA A 65 14.42 -15.63 8.89
N LEU A 66 14.81 -16.83 8.46
CA LEU A 66 14.41 -18.09 9.07
C LEU A 66 14.93 -18.21 10.52
N LYS A 67 16.16 -17.77 10.78
CA LYS A 67 16.71 -17.71 12.14
C LYS A 67 15.92 -16.76 13.04
N VAL A 68 15.68 -15.53 12.58
CA VAL A 68 14.89 -14.53 13.34
C VAL A 68 13.46 -15.02 13.57
N ALA A 69 12.87 -15.72 12.60
CA ALA A 69 11.55 -16.31 12.74
C ALA A 69 11.54 -17.42 13.81
N SER A 70 12.52 -18.34 13.75
CA SER A 70 12.68 -19.43 14.72
C SER A 70 12.86 -18.92 16.16
N GLU A 71 13.71 -17.91 16.37
CA GLU A 71 13.92 -17.26 17.67
C GLU A 71 12.64 -16.63 18.24
N ARG A 72 11.65 -16.35 17.38
CA ARG A 72 10.35 -15.78 17.74
C ARG A 72 9.22 -16.82 17.73
N GLY A 73 9.54 -18.11 17.57
CA GLY A 73 8.55 -19.19 17.52
C GLY A 73 7.70 -19.20 16.24
N ILE A 74 8.16 -18.56 15.16
CA ILE A 74 7.48 -18.49 13.87
C ILE A 74 8.04 -19.58 12.96
N ALA A 75 7.20 -20.57 12.61
CA ALA A 75 7.61 -21.70 11.77
C ALA A 75 7.93 -21.32 10.32
N ASP A 76 7.12 -20.45 9.71
CA ASP A 76 7.29 -20.02 8.32
C ASP A 76 6.99 -18.51 8.19
N PRO A 77 8.02 -17.65 8.12
CA PRO A 77 7.81 -16.21 8.02
C PRO A 77 7.13 -15.80 6.70
N SER A 78 7.18 -16.62 5.65
CA SER A 78 6.47 -16.34 4.38
C SER A 78 4.95 -16.54 4.47
N LYS A 79 4.47 -17.20 5.53
CA LYS A 79 3.04 -17.38 5.84
C LYS A 79 2.58 -16.56 7.04
N ALA A 80 3.52 -16.05 7.83
CA ALA A 80 3.22 -15.29 9.04
C ALA A 80 2.70 -13.88 8.70
N GLY A 81 1.45 -13.60 9.11
CA GLY A 81 0.82 -12.30 8.87
C GLY A 81 1.63 -11.12 9.42
N GLU A 82 2.34 -11.30 10.54
CA GLU A 82 3.20 -10.26 11.11
C GLU A 82 4.38 -9.87 10.20
N CYS A 83 4.98 -10.83 9.49
CA CYS A 83 6.05 -10.57 8.52
C CYS A 83 5.48 -9.99 7.22
N LEU A 84 4.37 -10.57 6.76
CA LEU A 84 3.72 -10.22 5.50
C LEU A 84 3.17 -8.79 5.45
N LYS A 85 2.83 -8.20 6.60
CA LYS A 85 2.44 -6.77 6.73
C LYS A 85 3.46 -5.80 6.13
N CYS A 86 4.73 -6.18 6.09
CA CYS A 86 5.84 -5.36 5.59
C CYS A 86 6.47 -5.93 4.32
N HIS A 87 6.34 -7.24 4.06
CA HIS A 87 7.03 -7.92 2.97
C HIS A 87 6.15 -8.23 1.75
N SER A 88 4.83 -7.98 1.81
CA SER A 88 3.96 -8.14 0.65
C SER A 88 2.77 -7.20 0.67
N THR A 89 2.66 -6.33 -0.34
CA THR A 89 1.47 -5.49 -0.56
C THR A 89 0.22 -6.35 -0.76
N TYR A 90 0.37 -7.47 -1.47
CA TYR A 90 -0.71 -8.43 -1.69
C TYR A 90 -1.27 -8.92 -0.36
N ALA A 91 -0.41 -9.51 0.49
CA ALA A 91 -0.86 -10.11 1.74
C ALA A 91 -1.43 -9.07 2.70
N LYS A 92 -0.81 -7.88 2.77
CA LYS A 92 -1.27 -6.78 3.62
C LYS A 92 -2.68 -6.32 3.30
N HIS A 93 -3.07 -6.36 2.02
CA HIS A 93 -4.34 -5.84 1.54
C HIS A 93 -5.26 -6.92 0.97
N LYS A 94 -5.00 -8.20 1.24
CA LYS A 94 -5.68 -9.35 0.61
C LYS A 94 -7.21 -9.23 0.63
N ASP A 95 -7.77 -8.74 1.74
CA ASP A 95 -9.22 -8.62 1.95
C ASP A 95 -9.84 -7.41 1.21
N GLN A 96 -9.00 -6.53 0.64
CA GLN A 96 -9.39 -5.35 -0.14
C GLN A 96 -9.18 -5.54 -1.65
N LEU A 97 -8.58 -6.67 -2.07
CA LEU A 97 -8.27 -6.94 -3.47
C LEU A 97 -9.50 -7.48 -4.21
N ASP A 98 -9.76 -6.92 -5.39
CA ASP A 98 -10.76 -7.47 -6.28
C ASP A 98 -10.23 -8.75 -6.94
N LYS A 99 -11.13 -9.67 -7.32
CA LYS A 99 -10.78 -10.91 -8.06
C LYS A 99 -9.97 -10.67 -9.36
N LYS A 100 -10.01 -9.45 -9.90
CA LYS A 100 -9.31 -9.05 -11.12
C LYS A 100 -7.91 -8.47 -10.87
N THR A 101 -7.56 -8.19 -9.62
CA THR A 101 -6.24 -7.67 -9.24
C THR A 101 -5.18 -8.75 -9.44
N LYS A 102 -4.07 -8.39 -10.09
CA LYS A 102 -2.97 -9.32 -10.43
C LYS A 102 -1.74 -9.15 -9.53
N LEU A 103 -1.92 -8.52 -8.38
CA LEU A 103 -0.90 -8.38 -7.34
C LEU A 103 -0.65 -9.77 -6.74
N THR A 104 0.62 -10.14 -6.52
CA THR A 104 0.99 -11.44 -5.95
C THR A 104 1.90 -11.26 -4.74
N LEU A 105 2.14 -12.35 -4.00
CA LEU A 105 3.08 -12.33 -2.87
C LEU A 105 4.48 -11.88 -3.31
N GLU A 106 4.94 -12.42 -4.44
CA GLU A 106 6.27 -12.23 -5.01
C GLU A 106 6.49 -10.84 -5.60
N GLU A 107 5.45 -10.02 -5.78
CA GLU A 107 5.62 -8.60 -6.13
C GLU A 107 6.21 -7.79 -4.96
N GLY A 108 6.27 -8.39 -3.76
CA GLY A 108 6.89 -7.79 -2.58
C GLY A 108 6.18 -6.51 -2.16
N VAL A 109 6.96 -5.48 -1.84
CA VAL A 109 6.46 -4.12 -1.60
C VAL A 109 6.29 -3.43 -2.96
N SER A 110 5.07 -3.48 -3.49
CA SER A 110 4.67 -2.89 -4.77
C SER A 110 4.57 -1.36 -4.70
N CYS A 111 4.44 -0.72 -5.87
CA CYS A 111 4.29 0.74 -6.04
C CYS A 111 3.20 1.32 -5.12
N GLU A 112 2.10 0.57 -4.99
CA GLU A 112 0.89 0.99 -4.28
C GLU A 112 1.05 0.98 -2.75
N SER A 113 2.14 0.41 -2.21
CA SER A 113 2.47 0.51 -0.78
C SER A 113 2.83 1.94 -0.37
N CYS A 114 3.48 2.66 -1.27
CA CYS A 114 3.89 4.04 -1.06
C CYS A 114 2.87 5.02 -1.68
N HIS A 115 2.36 4.70 -2.87
CA HIS A 115 1.53 5.61 -3.66
C HIS A 115 0.02 5.41 -3.53
N GLY A 116 -0.43 4.42 -2.74
CA GLY A 116 -1.84 4.09 -2.60
C GLY A 116 -2.41 3.29 -3.77
N PRO A 117 -3.71 2.92 -3.72
CA PRO A 117 -4.34 2.09 -4.74
C PRO A 117 -4.55 2.85 -6.06
N GLY A 118 -4.07 2.28 -7.17
CA GLY A 118 -3.92 2.98 -8.44
C GLY A 118 -5.11 2.97 -9.40
N SER A 119 -6.24 2.32 -9.06
CA SER A 119 -7.35 2.10 -10.00
C SER A 119 -7.85 3.38 -10.67
N ASP A 120 -7.91 4.46 -9.90
CA ASP A 120 -8.63 5.67 -10.27
C ASP A 120 -7.70 6.74 -10.85
N TYR A 121 -6.44 6.79 -10.38
CA TYR A 121 -5.46 7.73 -10.91
C TYR A 121 -4.60 7.19 -12.07
N LYS A 122 -4.68 5.89 -12.41
CA LYS A 122 -3.90 5.32 -13.55
C LYS A 122 -4.22 5.94 -14.92
N LYS A 123 -5.40 6.55 -15.08
CA LYS A 123 -5.82 7.17 -16.34
C LYS A 123 -4.89 8.35 -16.63
N LYS A 124 -4.28 8.40 -17.81
CA LYS A 124 -3.30 9.43 -18.21
C LYS A 124 -3.80 10.86 -17.98
N LYS A 125 -5.10 11.13 -18.20
CA LYS A 125 -5.72 12.44 -17.98
C LYS A 125 -5.76 12.85 -16.50
N ILE A 126 -5.86 11.87 -15.59
CA ILE A 126 -5.86 12.10 -14.13
C ILE A 126 -4.42 12.16 -13.63
N MET A 127 -3.58 11.17 -13.97
CA MET A 127 -2.19 11.08 -13.51
C MET A 127 -1.34 12.33 -13.81
N LYS A 128 -1.63 13.04 -14.91
CA LYS A 128 -0.91 14.26 -15.30
C LYS A 128 -1.22 15.45 -14.39
N ASP A 129 -2.38 15.46 -13.74
CA ASP A 129 -2.80 16.47 -12.77
C ASP A 129 -2.63 15.88 -11.37
N GLN A 130 -1.59 16.32 -10.65
CA GLN A 130 -1.27 15.78 -9.34
C GLN A 130 -2.38 16.02 -8.31
N LYS A 131 -3.04 17.18 -8.34
CA LYS A 131 -4.14 17.48 -7.39
C LYS A 131 -5.32 16.54 -7.64
N LEU A 132 -5.68 16.35 -8.92
CA LEU A 132 -6.73 15.41 -9.29
C LEU A 132 -6.33 13.96 -8.95
N ALA A 133 -5.09 13.55 -9.20
CA ALA A 133 -4.61 12.23 -8.84
C ALA A 133 -4.68 11.98 -7.32
N ILE A 134 -4.29 12.96 -6.50
CA ILE A 134 -4.40 12.89 -5.03
C ILE A 134 -5.86 12.73 -4.59
N SER A 135 -6.79 13.50 -5.18
CA SER A 135 -8.23 13.34 -4.92
C SER A 135 -8.81 11.98 -5.35
N LYS A 136 -8.03 11.19 -6.12
CA LYS A 136 -8.38 9.86 -6.61
C LYS A 136 -7.53 8.75 -5.98
N GLY A 137 -6.92 9.01 -4.83
CA GLY A 137 -6.24 8.01 -4.02
C GLY A 137 -4.71 7.97 -4.15
N LEU A 138 -4.10 8.84 -4.96
CA LEU A 138 -2.64 8.95 -5.00
C LEU A 138 -2.12 9.49 -3.66
N ILE A 139 -1.16 8.78 -3.09
CA ILE A 139 -0.38 9.23 -1.94
C ILE A 139 0.96 9.76 -2.45
N ILE A 140 1.34 10.94 -1.99
CA ILE A 140 2.70 11.46 -2.12
C ILE A 140 3.48 10.97 -0.89
N PRO A 141 4.44 10.04 -1.05
CA PRO A 141 5.11 9.43 0.09
C PRO A 141 5.93 10.45 0.87
N ASP A 142 5.84 10.34 2.18
CA ASP A 142 6.62 11.07 3.18
C ASP A 142 7.31 10.07 4.13
N GLU A 143 7.98 10.58 5.16
CA GLU A 143 8.64 9.74 6.17
C GLU A 143 7.67 8.78 6.87
N LYS A 144 6.44 9.23 7.16
CA LYS A 144 5.41 8.40 7.79
C LYS A 144 5.06 7.20 6.93
N THR A 145 5.07 7.37 5.61
CA THR A 145 4.85 6.28 4.66
C THR A 145 5.92 5.20 4.79
N CYS A 146 7.20 5.57 4.90
CA CYS A 146 8.30 4.63 5.10
C CYS A 146 8.23 3.94 6.47
N ARG A 147 7.90 4.69 7.52
CA ARG A 147 7.79 4.19 8.89
C ARG A 147 6.59 3.27 9.12
N LYS A 148 5.70 3.05 8.15
CA LYS A 148 4.70 1.96 8.22
C LYS A 148 5.34 0.58 8.32
N CYS A 149 6.57 0.42 7.81
CA CYS A 149 7.33 -0.84 7.84
C CYS A 149 8.70 -0.68 8.52
N HIS A 150 9.36 0.47 8.33
CA HIS A 150 10.64 0.77 8.97
C HIS A 150 10.43 1.36 10.37
N ASN A 151 10.02 0.48 11.29
CA ASN A 151 9.73 0.80 12.69
C ASN A 151 10.12 -0.38 13.61
N GLU A 152 9.87 -0.20 14.90
CA GLU A 152 10.16 -1.15 15.98
C GLU A 152 9.49 -2.52 15.85
N ASN A 153 8.40 -2.65 15.07
CA ASN A 153 7.76 -3.94 14.83
C ASN A 153 8.55 -4.82 13.85
N SER A 154 9.52 -4.25 13.13
CA SER A 154 10.42 -5.06 12.30
C SER A 154 11.59 -5.55 13.15
N PRO A 155 11.73 -6.88 13.35
CA PRO A 155 12.71 -7.45 14.27
C PRO A 155 14.17 -7.22 13.84
N THR A 156 14.38 -6.77 12.61
CA THR A 156 15.72 -6.53 12.05
C THR A 156 16.02 -5.05 11.79
N MET A 157 15.04 -4.16 11.98
CA MET A 157 15.22 -2.72 11.77
C MET A 157 15.68 -2.05 13.05
N LYS A 158 16.99 -1.89 13.21
CA LYS A 158 17.58 -1.16 14.34
C LYS A 158 17.74 0.34 14.07
N GLU A 159 18.04 0.71 12.83
CA GLU A 159 18.25 2.10 12.43
C GLU A 159 17.59 2.39 11.08
N PHE A 160 16.90 3.53 10.97
CA PHE A 160 16.29 4.00 9.74
C PHE A 160 16.50 5.51 9.57
N ASP A 161 17.45 5.86 8.71
CA ASP A 161 17.70 7.22 8.24
C ASP A 161 16.84 7.47 7.00
N PHE A 162 15.76 8.25 7.16
CA PHE A 162 14.79 8.50 6.11
C PHE A 162 15.43 9.21 4.91
N GLU A 163 16.28 10.21 5.13
CA GLU A 163 16.87 10.99 4.05
C GLU A 163 17.82 10.12 3.20
N LYS A 164 18.68 9.31 3.84
CA LYS A 164 19.54 8.36 3.13
C LYS A 164 18.75 7.25 2.42
N ALA A 165 17.70 6.73 3.06
CA ALA A 165 16.88 5.68 2.46
C ALA A 165 16.08 6.18 1.25
N LYS A 166 15.51 7.39 1.35
CA LYS A 166 14.81 8.08 0.26
C LYS A 166 15.71 8.27 -0.96
N ASP A 167 16.98 8.62 -0.75
CA ASP A 167 17.93 8.83 -1.84
C ASP A 167 18.17 7.56 -2.68
N LYS A 168 18.17 6.38 -2.03
CA LYS A 168 18.37 5.08 -2.70
C LYS A 168 17.21 4.65 -3.58
N ILE A 169 16.00 5.19 -3.36
CA ILE A 169 14.79 4.82 -4.09
C ILE A 169 14.23 5.96 -4.95
N LYS A 170 14.84 7.15 -4.91
CA LYS A 170 14.37 8.30 -5.69
C LYS A 170 14.32 7.93 -7.17
N HIS A 171 13.23 8.31 -7.83
CA HIS A 171 13.01 8.07 -9.24
C HIS A 171 12.42 9.34 -9.90
N PRO A 172 13.17 10.46 -9.84
CA PRO A 172 12.70 11.74 -10.32
C PRO A 172 12.56 11.74 -11.84
N ARG A 173 11.72 12.63 -12.37
CA ARG A 173 11.72 12.91 -13.80
C ARG A 173 12.99 13.72 -14.13
N PRO A 174 13.88 13.26 -15.03
CA PRO A 174 15.20 13.88 -15.23
C PRO A 174 15.17 15.38 -15.52
N ASN A 175 14.13 15.86 -16.20
CA ASN A 175 14.02 17.25 -16.66
C ASN A 175 12.96 18.07 -15.89
N LYS A 176 12.46 17.58 -14.75
CA LYS A 176 11.52 18.34 -13.91
C LYS A 176 12.30 18.81 -12.67
N LYS A 177 12.68 20.09 -12.68
CA LYS A 177 13.21 20.79 -11.50
C LYS A 177 12.15 20.84 -10.40
#